data_AF-A0ABD5FH80-F1
#
_entry.id   AF-A0ABD5FH80-F1
#
_cell.length_a   1.000
_cell.length_b   1.000
_cell.length_c   1.000
_cell.angle_alpha   90.00
_cell.angle_beta   90.00
_cell.angle_gamma   90.00
#
_symmetry.space_group_name_H-M   'P 1'
#
loop_
_entity.id
_entity.type
_entity.pdbx_description
1 polymer ?
#
loop_
_entity_poly.entity_id
_entity_poly.type
_entity_poly.pdbx_seq_one_letter_code
_entity_poly.pdbx_strand_id
1 'polypeptide(L)'
;MDLTIRGKASCTNCNENFDGKLVVHLQEDSEGQLTMVPPLETNELAEDEIAIHYAYGEVKEAIEGTFICPNCQTENEVRIEIPTELLDGSMN
;
A
#
# COMPACT_ATOMS: atom_id res chain seq x y z
N MET A 1 -3.09 15.80 -4.56
CA MET A 1 -1.67 15.46 -4.27
C MET A 1 -1.47 13.96 -4.40
N ASP A 2 -0.30 13.49 -4.85
CA ASP A 2 0.01 12.04 -4.85
C ASP A 2 0.78 11.69 -3.58
N LEU A 3 0.34 10.64 -2.88
CA LEU A 3 0.92 10.20 -1.63
C LEU A 3 1.30 8.72 -1.74
N THR A 4 2.53 8.39 -1.38
CA THR A 4 2.99 6.99 -1.28
C THR A 4 3.13 6.60 0.17
N ILE A 5 2.46 5.51 0.56
CA ILE A 5 2.55 4.90 1.89
C ILE A 5 3.33 3.60 1.78
N ARG A 6 4.25 3.41 2.72
CA ARG A 6 5.12 2.23 2.77
C ARG A 6 4.71 1.32 3.93
N GLY A 7 4.33 0.11 3.57
CA GLY A 7 3.91 -0.94 4.48
C GLY A 7 5.04 -1.78 5.04
N LYS A 8 4.66 -2.64 5.98
CA LYS A 8 5.53 -3.61 6.63
C LYS A 8 4.76 -4.92 6.72
N ALA A 9 5.32 -5.99 6.17
CA ALA A 9 4.79 -7.34 6.33
C ALA A 9 5.91 -8.38 6.28
N SER A 10 5.61 -9.57 6.79
CA SER A 10 6.49 -10.72 6.77
C SER A 10 5.84 -11.82 5.94
N CYS A 11 6.62 -12.53 5.12
CA CYS A 11 6.09 -13.70 4.42
C CYS A 11 5.81 -14.84 5.41
N THR A 12 4.60 -15.38 5.38
CA THR A 12 4.15 -16.47 6.25
C THR A 12 4.88 -17.79 5.98
N ASN A 13 5.40 -17.98 4.77
CA ASN A 13 6.07 -19.22 4.35
C ASN A 13 7.58 -19.20 4.60
N CYS A 14 8.28 -18.13 4.19
CA CYS A 14 9.74 -18.04 4.31
C CYS A 14 10.23 -17.13 5.45
N ASN A 15 9.33 -16.46 6.16
CA ASN A 15 9.62 -15.51 7.26
C ASN A 15 10.49 -14.30 6.87
N GLU A 16 10.62 -14.02 5.57
CA GLU A 16 11.31 -12.82 5.09
C GLU A 16 10.50 -11.56 5.42
N ASN A 17 11.20 -10.49 5.82
CA ASN A 17 10.59 -9.22 6.18
C ASN A 17 10.69 -8.18 5.04
N PHE A 18 9.59 -7.51 4.74
CA PHE A 18 9.47 -6.51 3.67
C PHE A 18 9.15 -5.12 4.23
N ASP A 19 9.96 -4.66 5.18
CA ASP A 19 9.83 -3.35 5.79
C ASP A 19 10.16 -2.24 4.78
N GLY A 20 9.18 -1.37 4.50
CA GLY A 20 9.39 -0.22 3.62
C GLY A 20 9.40 -0.54 2.12
N LYS A 21 9.24 -1.81 1.74
CA LYS A 21 9.24 -2.28 0.34
C LYS A 21 7.83 -2.38 -0.26
N LEU A 22 6.83 -2.58 0.59
CA LEU A 22 5.44 -2.72 0.19
C LEU A 22 4.85 -1.32 -0.02
N VAL A 23 4.47 -0.97 -1.25
CA VAL A 23 4.04 0.40 -1.58
C VAL A 23 2.57 0.47 -1.98
N VAL A 24 1.92 1.53 -1.50
CA VAL A 24 0.56 1.90 -1.90
C VAL A 24 0.55 3.37 -2.30
N HIS A 25 -0.09 3.66 -3.42
CA HIS A 25 -0.27 5.01 -3.92
C HIS A 25 -1.70 5.46 -3.65
N LEU A 26 -1.82 6.64 -3.07
CA LEU A 26 -3.07 7.33 -2.81
C LEU A 26 -3.09 8.63 -3.60
N GLN A 27 -4.27 8.99 -4.07
CA GLN A 27 -4.50 10.27 -4.70
C GLN A 27 -5.50 11.08 -3.89
N GLU A 28 -5.11 12.29 -3.56
CA GLU A 28 -5.98 13.29 -2.97
C GLU A 28 -6.73 14.04 -4.07
N ASP A 29 -8.05 14.07 -3.97
CA ASP A 29 -8.93 14.77 -4.90
C ASP A 29 -8.99 16.28 -4.64
N SER A 30 -9.83 16.99 -5.41
CA SER A 30 -9.98 18.45 -5.28
C SER A 30 -10.67 18.90 -3.99
N GLU A 31 -11.28 17.98 -3.25
CA GLU A 31 -11.93 18.21 -1.95
C GLU A 31 -11.02 17.82 -0.78
N GLY A 32 -9.78 17.37 -1.07
CA GLY A 32 -8.82 16.96 -0.04
C GLY A 32 -9.01 15.52 0.43
N GLN A 33 -9.90 14.72 -0.19
CA GLN A 33 -10.15 13.33 0.22
C GLN A 33 -9.17 12.37 -0.45
N LEU A 34 -8.61 11.46 0.36
CA LEU A 34 -7.71 10.41 -0.12
C LEU A 34 -8.50 9.24 -0.74
N THR A 35 -8.08 8.85 -1.94
CA THR A 35 -8.65 7.71 -2.67
C THR A 35 -7.56 6.73 -3.06
N MET A 36 -7.89 5.44 -3.04
CA MET A 36 -7.01 4.37 -3.52
C MET A 36 -7.05 4.33 -5.05
N VAL A 37 -5.88 4.42 -5.68
CA VAL A 37 -5.72 4.33 -7.15
C VAL A 37 -5.24 2.94 -7.58
N PRO A 38 -5.30 2.59 -8.89
CA PRO A 38 -4.63 1.40 -9.43
C PRO A 38 -3.23 1.20 -8.83
N PRO A 39 -2.86 -0.01 -8.37
CA PRO A 39 -1.50 -0.26 -7.94
C PRO A 39 -0.58 -0.02 -9.13
N LEU A 40 0.61 0.47 -8.86
CA LEU A 40 1.63 0.64 -9.88
C LEU A 40 1.83 -0.67 -10.63
N GLU A 41 1.85 -0.57 -11.95
CA GLU A 41 2.27 -1.70 -12.76
C GLU A 41 3.75 -1.99 -12.50
N THR A 42 4.21 -3.21 -12.76
CA THR A 42 5.58 -3.65 -12.42
C THR A 42 6.67 -2.76 -13.05
N ASN A 43 6.36 -2.05 -14.15
CA ASN A 43 7.24 -1.10 -14.83
C ASN A 43 7.33 0.28 -14.15
N GLU A 44 6.49 0.57 -13.16
CA GLU A 44 6.46 1.84 -12.44
C GLU A 44 7.05 1.74 -11.03
N LEU A 45 7.26 0.52 -10.53
CA LEU A 45 7.89 0.25 -9.24
C LEU A 45 9.41 0.39 -9.32
N ALA A 46 10.03 0.89 -8.24
CA ALA A 46 11.48 0.78 -8.08
C ALA A 46 11.91 -0.70 -7.94
N GLU A 47 13.18 -0.98 -8.22
CA GLU A 47 13.72 -2.35 -8.24
C GLU A 47 13.55 -3.11 -6.91
N ASP A 48 13.47 -2.38 -5.79
CA ASP A 48 13.27 -2.93 -4.44
C ASP A 48 11.82 -2.84 -3.92
N GLU A 49 10.90 -2.29 -4.71
CA GLU A 49 9.50 -2.11 -4.34
C GLU A 49 8.64 -3.31 -4.74
N ILE A 50 7.63 -3.59 -3.92
CA ILE A 50 6.73 -4.72 -4.07
C ILE A 50 5.31 -4.17 -4.23
N ALA A 51 4.69 -4.54 -5.35
CA ALA A 51 3.30 -4.25 -5.63
C ALA A 51 2.39 -4.90 -4.58
N ILE A 52 1.40 -4.16 -4.12
CA ILE A 52 0.31 -4.70 -3.31
C ILE A 52 -0.95 -4.68 -4.16
N HIS A 53 -1.67 -5.79 -4.18
CA HIS A 53 -3.00 -5.88 -4.75
C HIS A 53 -4.04 -5.59 -3.66
N TYR A 54 -4.68 -4.43 -3.74
CA TYR A 54 -5.74 -4.00 -2.83
C TYR A 54 -7.01 -3.60 -3.61
N ALA A 55 -8.15 -3.58 -2.94
CA ALA A 55 -9.40 -3.13 -3.55
C ALA A 55 -9.41 -1.60 -3.68
N TYR A 56 -9.83 -1.08 -4.83
CA TYR A 56 -9.98 0.36 -5.05
C TYR A 56 -11.17 0.93 -4.30
N GLY A 57 -11.09 2.22 -3.97
CA GLY A 57 -12.18 2.95 -3.34
C GLY A 57 -11.71 3.96 -2.30
N GLU A 58 -12.61 4.21 -1.34
CA GLU A 58 -12.41 5.16 -0.25
C GLU A 58 -11.33 4.66 0.73
N VAL A 59 -10.37 5.55 1.05
CA VAL A 59 -9.35 5.27 2.05
C VAL A 59 -9.97 5.35 3.44
N LYS A 60 -9.87 4.25 4.20
CA LYS A 60 -10.31 4.17 5.60
C LYS A 60 -9.11 4.22 6.55
N GLU A 61 -9.25 3.64 7.73
CA GLU A 61 -8.19 3.48 8.73
C GLU A 61 -6.97 2.67 8.25
N ALA A 62 -7.16 1.75 7.30
CA ALA A 62 -6.11 0.88 6.79
C ALA A 62 -6.41 0.43 5.36
N ILE A 63 -5.35 0.03 4.66
CA ILE A 63 -5.42 -0.61 3.35
C ILE A 63 -5.07 -2.08 3.53
N GLU A 64 -6.02 -2.93 3.15
CA GLU A 64 -5.88 -4.39 3.20
C GLU A 64 -5.69 -4.91 1.77
N GLY A 65 -4.71 -5.78 1.59
CA GLY A 65 -4.38 -6.34 0.29
C GLY A 65 -3.49 -7.57 0.39
N THR A 66 -3.00 -8.01 -0.77
CA THR A 66 -2.06 -9.13 -0.86
C THR A 66 -0.81 -8.75 -1.65
N PHE A 67 0.30 -9.43 -1.37
CA PHE A 67 1.53 -9.31 -2.16
C PHE A 67 2.13 -10.70 -2.42
N ILE A 68 2.85 -10.83 -3.53
CA ILE A 68 3.59 -12.05 -3.85
C ILE A 68 5.00 -11.92 -3.30
N CYS A 69 5.40 -12.86 -2.44
CA CYS A 69 6.75 -12.87 -1.90
C CYS A 69 7.77 -13.15 -3.02
N PRO A 70 8.74 -12.26 -3.29
CA PRO A 70 9.69 -12.46 -4.38
C PRO A 70 10.59 -13.70 -4.17
N ASN A 71 10.86 -14.07 -2.91
CA ASN A 71 11.75 -15.18 -2.57
C ASN A 71 11.12 -16.56 -2.77
N CYS A 72 9.84 -16.73 -2.40
CA CYS A 72 9.19 -18.04 -2.37
C CYS A 72 7.88 -18.10 -3.18
N GLN A 73 7.50 -17.00 -3.82
CA GLN A 73 6.31 -16.88 -4.68
C GLN A 73 4.99 -17.17 -3.97
N THR A 74 4.99 -17.21 -2.63
CA THR A 74 3.78 -17.35 -1.82
C THR A 74 3.03 -16.02 -1.77
N GLU A 75 1.71 -16.06 -1.94
CA GLU A 75 0.83 -14.92 -1.68
C GLU A 75 0.69 -14.69 -0.18
N ASN A 76 0.80 -13.44 0.26
CA ASN A 76 0.70 -13.06 1.66
C ASN A 76 -0.25 -11.88 1.81
N GLU A 77 -1.04 -11.90 2.88
CA GLU A 77 -1.88 -10.78 3.29
C GLU A 77 -1.02 -9.67 3.88
N VAL A 78 -1.41 -8.42 3.62
CA VAL A 78 -0.78 -7.23 4.17
C VAL A 78 -1.86 -6.22 4.57
N ARG A 79 -1.67 -5.61 5.74
CA ARG A 79 -2.47 -4.49 6.23
C ARG A 79 -1.54 -3.31 6.48
N ILE A 80 -1.80 -2.20 5.81
CA ILE A 80 -1.06 -0.95 5.97
C ILE A 80 -1.96 0.05 6.68
N GLU A 81 -1.58 0.44 7.89
CA GLU A 81 -2.32 1.44 8.65
C GLU A 81 -2.06 2.83 8.06
N ILE A 82 -3.13 3.61 7.89
CA ILE A 82 -3.04 4.97 7.38
C ILE A 82 -2.84 5.91 8.58
N PRO A 83 -1.73 6.67 8.63
CA PRO A 83 -1.51 7.65 9.68
C PRO A 83 -2.72 8.57 9.86
N THR A 84 -3.18 8.73 11.10
CA THR A 84 -4.38 9.52 11.40
C THR A 84 -4.25 10.98 10.93
N GLU A 85 -3.04 11.53 10.91
CA GLU A 85 -2.73 12.86 10.39
C GLU A 85 -3.14 13.04 8.92
N LEU A 86 -3.10 11.97 8.12
CA LEU A 86 -3.52 11.98 6.72
C LEU A 86 -5.04 11.85 6.57
N LEU A 87 -5.71 11.21 7.53
CA LEU A 87 -7.17 11.08 7.56
C LEU A 87 -7.84 12.37 8.05
N ASP A 88 -7.20 13.08 8.99
CA ASP A 88 -7.71 14.32 9.59
C ASP A 88 -7.53 15.53 8.64
N GLY A 89 -6.48 15.50 7.81
CA GLY A 89 -6.23 16.50 6.77
C GLY A 89 -7.31 16.57 5.67
N SER A 90 -8.09 15.49 5.48
CA SER A 90 -9.24 15.45 4.57
C SER A 90 -10.52 16.04 5.18
N MET A 91 -10.50 16.52 6.44
CA MET A 91 -11.67 17.09 7.14
C MET A 91 -11.56 18.59 7.49
N ASN A 92 -10.73 19.37 6.79
CA ASN A 92 -10.69 20.84 6.95
C ASN A 92 -10.84 21.62 5.64
#